data_AF-A0A258GHR7-F1
#
_entry.id   AF-A0A258GHR7-F1
#
_cell.length_a   1.000
_cell.length_b   1.000
_cell.length_c   1.000
_cell.angle_alpha   90.00
_cell.angle_beta   90.00
_cell.angle_gamma   90.00
#
_symmetry.space_group_name_H-M   'P 1'
#
loop_
_entity.id
_entity.type
_entity.pdbx_description
1 polymer ?
#
loop_
_entity_poly.entity_id
_entity_poly.type
_entity_poly.pdbx_seq_one_letter_code
_entity_poly.pdbx_strand_id
1 'polypeptide(L)'
;MSVSRRRPTVGMVLYAAGAGCLGFYFTFAAVQGDFGVFRRVQTTAEKTALTEERDALRRDVARMENLTRRMSDDYLDLDLLDERARDVLGLVRSDEIVIH
;
A
#
# COMPACT_ATOMS: atom_id res chain seq x y z
N MET A 1 -70.71 -33.43 13.39
CA MET A 1 -69.25 -33.19 13.41
C MET A 1 -69.03 -31.68 13.28
N SER A 2 -68.71 -30.98 14.37
CA SER A 2 -68.41 -29.55 14.33
C SER A 2 -66.92 -29.34 14.06
N VAL A 3 -66.59 -28.77 12.91
CA VAL A 3 -65.21 -28.43 12.55
C VAL A 3 -64.83 -27.16 13.32
N SER A 4 -63.99 -27.32 14.34
CA SER A 4 -63.37 -26.20 15.06
C SER A 4 -62.48 -25.41 14.10
N ARG A 5 -62.88 -24.19 13.75
CA ARG A 5 -62.01 -23.23 13.08
C ARG A 5 -60.93 -22.80 14.07
N ARG A 6 -59.74 -23.42 13.96
CA ARG A 6 -58.50 -22.87 14.51
C ARG A 6 -58.34 -21.46 13.95
N ARG A 7 -58.68 -20.45 14.74
CA ARG A 7 -58.27 -19.07 14.44
C ARG A 7 -56.73 -19.09 14.45
N PRO A 8 -56.06 -18.68 13.37
CA PRO A 8 -54.62 -18.55 13.41
C PRO A 8 -54.29 -17.58 14.54
N THR A 9 -53.42 -18.01 15.46
CA THR A 9 -52.93 -17.19 16.55
C THR A 9 -52.15 -16.04 15.95
N VAL A 10 -52.81 -14.90 15.72
CA VAL A 10 -52.24 -13.69 15.10
C VAL A 10 -50.91 -13.30 15.78
N GLY A 11 -50.80 -13.51 17.10
CA GLY A 11 -49.56 -13.32 17.83
C GLY A 11 -48.39 -14.20 17.36
N MET A 12 -48.65 -15.44 16.96
CA MET A 12 -47.62 -16.34 16.40
C MET A 12 -47.16 -15.87 15.01
N VAL A 13 -48.07 -15.36 14.18
CA VAL A 13 -47.75 -14.82 12.86
C VAL A 13 -46.92 -13.54 12.99
N LEU A 14 -47.32 -12.62 13.88
CA LEU A 14 -46.57 -11.39 14.14
C LEU A 14 -45.19 -11.68 14.74
N TYR A 15 -45.09 -12.64 15.65
CA TYR A 15 -43.82 -13.07 16.21
C TYR A 15 -42.90 -13.66 15.14
N ALA A 16 -43.40 -14.59 14.32
CA ALA A 16 -42.62 -15.20 13.24
C ALA A 16 -42.18 -14.18 12.20
N ALA A 17 -43.07 -13.25 11.81
CA ALA A 17 -42.74 -12.16 10.89
C ALA A 17 -41.69 -11.21 11.48
N GLY A 18 -41.81 -10.83 12.76
CA GLY A 18 -40.84 -9.99 13.44
C GLY A 18 -39.46 -10.66 13.54
N ALA A 19 -39.42 -11.92 13.98
CA ALA A 19 -38.19 -12.71 14.04
C ALA A 19 -37.55 -12.89 12.65
N GLY A 20 -38.37 -13.12 11.61
CA GLY A 20 -37.93 -13.19 10.22
C GLY A 20 -37.31 -11.90 9.72
N CYS A 21 -37.97 -10.75 9.94
CA CYS A 21 -37.46 -9.43 9.56
C CYS A 21 -36.13 -9.11 10.27
N LEU A 22 -36.03 -9.39 11.58
CA LEU A 22 -34.79 -9.23 12.33
C LEU A 22 -33.66 -10.13 11.79
N GLY A 23 -33.95 -11.41 11.56
CA GLY A 23 -32.98 -12.34 10.98
C GLY A 23 -32.50 -11.91 9.60
N PHE A 24 -33.42 -11.40 8.76
CA PHE A 24 -33.09 -10.88 7.43
C PHE A 24 -32.23 -9.63 7.51
N TYR A 25 -32.57 -8.68 8.39
CA TYR A 25 -31.77 -7.48 8.65
C TYR A 25 -30.35 -7.83 9.09
N PHE A 26 -30.19 -8.75 10.05
CA PHE A 26 -28.87 -9.16 10.51
C PHE A 26 -28.07 -9.90 9.45
N THR A 27 -28.71 -10.76 8.66
CA THR A 27 -28.05 -11.46 7.55
C THR A 27 -27.59 -10.46 6.49
N PHE A 28 -28.43 -9.50 6.14
CA PHE A 28 -28.10 -8.43 5.21
C PHE A 28 -26.97 -7.53 5.74
N ALA A 29 -27.03 -7.12 7.01
CA ALA A 29 -26.01 -6.32 7.67
C ALA A 29 -24.68 -7.08 7.84
N ALA A 30 -24.70 -8.39 8.00
CA ALA A 30 -23.48 -9.21 8.03
C ALA A 30 -22.81 -9.29 6.66
N VAL A 31 -23.59 -9.24 5.57
CA VAL A 31 -23.09 -9.30 4.18
C VAL A 31 -22.64 -7.92 3.68
N GLN A 32 -23.44 -6.86 3.92
CA GLN A 32 -23.20 -5.51 3.38
C GLN A 32 -22.66 -4.49 4.40
N GLY A 33 -22.66 -4.80 5.69
CA GLY A 33 -22.24 -3.86 6.73
C GLY A 33 -20.73 -3.63 6.76
N ASP A 34 -20.31 -2.54 7.41
CA ASP A 34 -18.91 -2.11 7.52
C ASP A 34 -17.97 -3.17 8.14
N PHE A 35 -18.52 -4.16 8.87
CA PHE A 35 -17.79 -5.29 9.46
C PHE A 35 -17.97 -6.61 8.71
N GLY A 36 -18.62 -6.59 7.55
CA GLY A 36 -18.82 -7.76 6.70
C GLY A 36 -17.52 -8.27 6.09
N VAL A 37 -17.51 -9.54 5.69
CA VAL A 37 -16.33 -10.28 5.17
C VAL A 37 -15.61 -9.53 4.04
N PHE A 38 -16.34 -8.73 3.26
CA PHE A 38 -15.79 -7.94 2.16
C PHE A 38 -14.81 -6.84 2.57
N ARG A 39 -14.99 -6.19 3.73
CA ARG A 39 -14.09 -5.11 4.14
C ARG A 39 -12.70 -5.62 4.48
N ARG A 40 -12.61 -6.84 5.01
CA ARG A 40 -11.31 -7.46 5.32
C ARG A 40 -10.49 -7.74 4.06
N VAL A 41 -11.15 -8.10 2.95
CA VAL A 41 -10.49 -8.33 1.66
C VAL A 41 -9.98 -7.01 1.09
N GLN A 42 -10.82 -5.97 1.07
CA GLN A 42 -10.44 -4.65 0.56
C GLN A 42 -9.30 -4.02 1.38
N THR A 43 -9.42 -4.02 2.71
CA THR A 43 -8.38 -3.47 3.59
C THR A 43 -7.06 -4.22 3.48
N THR A 44 -7.09 -5.53 3.25
CA THR A 44 -5.85 -6.32 3.06
C THR A 44 -5.21 -6.00 1.71
N ALA A 45 -6.00 -5.86 0.64
CA ALA A 45 -5.50 -5.49 -0.68
C ALA A 45 -4.87 -4.08 -0.69
N GLU A 46 -5.56 -3.10 -0.09
CA GLU A 46 -5.03 -1.73 0.06
C GLU A 46 -3.74 -1.72 0.89
N LYS A 47 -3.69 -2.50 1.98
CA LYS A 47 -2.48 -2.63 2.81
C LYS A 47 -1.31 -3.23 2.05
N THR A 48 -1.54 -4.25 1.23
CA THR A 48 -0.49 -4.86 0.39
C THR A 48 0.04 -3.86 -0.62
N ALA A 49 -0.82 -3.18 -1.37
CA ALA A 49 -0.42 -2.19 -2.36
C ALA A 49 0.42 -1.04 -1.73
N LEU A 50 -0.05 -0.48 -0.61
CA LEU A 50 0.68 0.56 0.12
C LEU A 50 2.02 0.06 0.68
N THR A 51 2.11 -1.23 1.05
CA THR A 51 3.35 -1.82 1.54
C THR A 51 4.39 -1.92 0.42
N GLU A 52 3.97 -2.36 -0.77
CA GLU A 52 4.83 -2.45 -1.95
C GLU A 52 5.36 -1.09 -2.39
N GLU A 53 4.49 -0.07 -2.41
CA GLU A 53 4.88 1.31 -2.74
C GLU A 53 5.87 1.88 -1.72
N ARG A 54 5.61 1.68 -0.43
CA ARG A 54 6.53 2.07 0.65
C ARG A 54 7.89 1.41 0.50
N ASP A 55 7.93 0.12 0.13
CA ASP A 55 9.18 -0.60 -0.07
C ASP A 55 9.95 -0.11 -1.30
N ALA A 56 9.26 0.25 -2.37
CA ALA A 56 9.88 0.89 -3.53
C ALA A 56 10.53 2.23 -3.14
N LEU A 57 9.78 3.11 -2.48
CA LEU A 57 10.28 4.41 -2.03
C LEU A 57 11.47 4.29 -1.06
N ARG A 58 11.43 3.32 -0.13
CA ARG A 58 12.57 3.07 0.77
C ARG A 58 13.83 2.66 0.01
N ARG A 59 13.71 1.85 -1.04
CA ARG A 59 14.85 1.51 -1.89
C ARG A 59 15.42 2.73 -2.61
N ASP A 60 14.56 3.61 -3.09
CA ASP A 60 15.00 4.86 -3.74
C ASP A 60 15.70 5.80 -2.76
N VAL A 61 15.17 5.98 -1.56
CA VAL A 61 15.83 6.77 -0.51
C VAL A 61 17.19 6.18 -0.19
N ALA A 62 17.29 4.87 0.05
CA ALA A 62 18.57 4.22 0.34
C ALA A 62 19.60 4.38 -0.81
N ARG A 63 19.13 4.35 -2.06
CA ARG A 63 19.98 4.62 -3.24
C ARG A 63 20.47 6.07 -3.24
N MET A 64 19.59 7.05 -2.99
CA MET A 64 19.96 8.46 -2.92
C MET A 64 20.93 8.73 -1.78
N GLU A 65 20.67 8.19 -0.59
CA GLU A 65 21.57 8.28 0.56
C GLU A 65 22.94 7.71 0.24
N ASN A 66 23.02 6.57 -0.45
CA ASN A 66 24.30 6.00 -0.87
C ASN A 66 25.04 6.89 -1.86
N LEU A 67 24.36 7.42 -2.89
CA LEU A 67 24.98 8.32 -3.86
C LEU A 67 25.47 9.61 -3.19
N THR A 68 24.63 10.23 -2.36
CA THR A 68 25.02 11.43 -1.59
C THR A 68 26.21 11.16 -0.69
N ARG A 69 26.23 10.02 0.01
CA ARG A 69 27.36 9.62 0.85
C ARG A 69 28.63 9.40 0.03
N ARG A 70 28.53 8.84 -1.18
CA ARG A 70 29.69 8.66 -2.07
C ARG A 70 30.18 9.97 -2.68
N MET A 71 29.34 11.00 -2.71
CA MET A 71 29.69 12.35 -3.16
C MET A 71 30.18 13.24 -2.01
N SER A 72 30.18 12.76 -0.76
CA SER A 72 30.74 13.54 0.36
C SER A 72 32.27 13.51 0.35
N ASP A 73 32.91 14.58 0.80
CA ASP A 73 34.37 14.75 0.88
C ASP A 73 35.12 13.56 1.52
N ASP A 74 34.51 12.86 2.48
CA ASP A 74 35.12 11.68 3.13
C ASP A 74 35.30 10.48 2.17
N TYR A 75 34.51 10.43 1.09
CA TYR A 75 34.51 9.33 0.10
C TYR A 75 34.82 9.81 -1.33
N LEU A 76 34.75 11.12 -1.59
CA LEU A 76 34.99 11.73 -2.89
C LEU A 76 36.40 12.33 -2.91
N ASP A 77 37.33 11.58 -3.48
CA ASP A 77 38.70 12.07 -3.72
C ASP A 77 38.69 13.10 -4.86
N LEU A 78 38.79 14.38 -4.48
CA LEU A 78 38.77 15.52 -5.40
C LEU A 78 39.96 15.53 -6.35
N ASP A 79 41.11 14.98 -5.96
CA ASP A 79 42.31 14.92 -6.81
C ASP A 79 42.08 13.90 -7.94
N LEU A 80 41.53 12.73 -7.62
CA LEU A 80 41.14 11.73 -8.63
C LEU A 80 40.01 12.24 -9.54
N LEU A 81 39.08 13.04 -9.01
CA LEU A 81 38.02 13.66 -9.81
C LEU A 81 38.59 14.69 -10.79
N ASP A 82 39.56 15.50 -10.37
CA ASP A 82 40.24 16.48 -11.23
C ASP A 82 41.06 15.78 -12.31
N GLU A 83 41.81 14.72 -11.98
CA GLU A 83 42.52 13.90 -12.98
C GLU A 83 41.56 13.33 -14.04
N ARG A 84 40.41 12.79 -13.61
CA ARG A 84 39.41 12.26 -14.55
C ARG A 84 38.66 13.33 -15.31
N ALA A 85 38.43 14.49 -14.72
CA ALA A 85 37.89 15.63 -15.44
C ALA A 85 38.86 16.11 -16.52
N ARG A 86 40.18 16.16 -16.26
CA ARG A 86 41.20 16.53 -17.26
C ARG A 86 41.31 15.51 -18.38
N ASP A 87 41.32 14.22 -18.05
CA ASP A 87 41.39 13.11 -19.01
C ASP A 87 40.14 13.05 -19.92
N VAL A 88 38.95 13.23 -19.34
CA VAL A 88 37.67 13.14 -20.09
C VAL A 88 37.31 14.43 -20.82
N LEU A 89 37.51 15.60 -20.21
CA LEU A 89 37.17 16.90 -20.80
C LEU A 89 38.30 17.45 -21.69
N GLY A 90 39.45 16.78 -21.74
CA GLY A 90 40.60 17.26 -22.50
C GLY A 90 41.11 18.62 -22.03
N LEU A 91 40.86 18.97 -20.76
CA LEU A 91 41.35 20.19 -20.12
C LEU A 91 42.84 20.02 -19.80
N VAL A 92 43.65 19.84 -20.84
CA VAL A 92 45.05 20.19 -20.80
C VAL A 92 45.08 21.71 -20.89
N ARG A 93 45.55 22.35 -19.82
CA ARG A 93 45.90 23.75 -19.85
C ARG A 93 46.85 23.96 -21.04
N SER A 94 46.63 24.97 -21.87
CA SER A 94 47.35 25.20 -23.14
C SER A 94 48.89 25.34 -23.01
N ASP A 95 49.44 25.16 -21.82
CA ASP A 95 50.83 25.30 -21.39
C ASP A 95 51.49 24.02 -20.83
N GLU A 96 50.84 22.84 -20.80
CA GLU A 96 51.48 21.57 -20.35
C GLU A 96 51.88 20.63 -21.51
N ILE A 97 53.16 20.27 -21.57
CA ILE A 97 53.78 19.38 -22.57
C ILE A 97 53.78 17.94 -22.04
N VAL A 98 53.08 17.03 -22.73
CA VAL A 98 53.18 15.58 -22.51
C VAL A 98 54.49 15.09 -23.12
N ILE A 99 55.46 14.73 -22.28
CA ILE A 99 56.68 14.04 -22.72
C ILE A 99 56.36 12.54 -22.73
N HIS A 100 56.49 11.92 -23.91
CA HIS A 100 56.37 10.48 -24.10
C HIS A 100 57.71 9.78 -23.90
#